data_AF-A0A956Z9A0-F1
#
_entry.id   AF-A0A956Z9A0-F1
#
_cell.length_a   1.000
_cell.length_b   1.000
_cell.length_c   1.000
_cell.angle_alpha   90.00
_cell.angle_beta   90.00
_cell.angle_gamma   90.00
#
_symmetry.space_group_name_H-M   'P 1'
#
loop_
_entity.id
_entity.type
_entity.pdbx_description
1 polymer ?
#
loop_
_entity_poly.entity_id
_entity_poly.type
_entity_poly.pdbx_seq_one_letter_code
_entity_poly.pdbx_strand_id
1 'polypeptide(L)'
;MHETGPETGLETVNLETGNLEKRWARWFGWLGWLVVVGGVLVVCWPVWHVYLDVLGNPYVFNNDAAQFLTPFVQLKRFGVAGLDRASHHYLQVFLPTGVQGLYKALLGVADPMLISQILQLLLYTVSIALLVLCGHRLAGKWGGLSAVIMASAYPFWVVKITGSYPRAFAFPFILAGLV
;
A
#
# COMPACT_ATOMS: atom_id res chain seq x y z
N MET A 1 20.54 45.84 63.94
CA MET A 1 20.50 44.38 63.83
C MET A 1 19.40 44.05 62.85
N HIS A 2 19.74 43.80 61.59
CA HIS A 2 18.81 43.42 60.54
C HIS A 2 18.94 41.91 60.36
N GLU A 3 17.90 41.18 60.74
CA GLU A 3 17.82 39.74 60.51
C GLU A 3 17.48 39.48 59.04
N THR A 4 18.42 38.89 58.31
CA THR A 4 18.21 38.38 56.95
C THR A 4 17.65 36.96 57.05
N GLY A 5 16.34 36.83 56.82
CA GLY A 5 15.64 35.54 56.77
C GLY A 5 15.99 34.74 55.50
N PRO A 6 16.02 33.40 55.57
CA PRO A 6 16.40 32.54 54.45
C PRO A 6 15.22 32.32 53.49
N GLU A 7 15.05 33.20 52.50
CA GLU A 7 14.13 33.02 51.38
C GLU A 7 14.82 32.32 50.19
N THR A 8 15.10 31.01 50.27
CA THR A 8 15.67 30.30 49.09
C THR A 8 15.17 28.86 48.88
N GLY A 9 14.20 28.37 49.64
CA GLY A 9 13.81 26.95 49.62
C GLY A 9 12.63 26.55 48.70
N LEU A 10 11.81 27.50 48.24
CA LEU A 10 10.51 27.18 47.63
C LEU A 10 10.48 27.20 46.09
N GLU A 11 11.47 27.81 45.42
CA GLU A 11 11.49 27.86 43.94
C GLU A 11 12.00 26.56 43.29
N THR A 12 12.84 25.78 43.96
CA THR A 12 13.42 24.56 43.39
C THR A 12 12.42 23.40 43.29
N VAL A 13 11.46 23.32 44.22
CA VAL A 13 10.45 22.24 44.27
C VAL A 13 9.49 22.30 43.07
N ASN A 14 9.20 23.49 42.53
CA ASN A 14 8.31 23.64 41.37
C ASN A 14 8.95 23.28 40.03
N LEU A 15 10.29 23.29 39.92
CA LEU A 15 10.98 22.95 38.68
C LEU A 15 11.07 21.44 38.44
N GLU A 16 11.19 20.63 39.50
CA GLU A 16 11.27 19.17 39.38
C GLU A 16 9.92 18.53 39.03
N THR A 17 8.82 19.02 39.61
CA THR A 17 7.47 18.51 39.37
C THR A 17 7.01 18.74 37.92
N GLY A 18 7.23 19.94 37.38
CA GLY A 18 6.91 20.25 35.99
C GLY A 18 7.71 19.43 34.96
N ASN A 19 8.91 18.96 35.32
CA ASN A 19 9.72 18.12 34.45
C ASN A 19 9.28 16.64 34.51
N LEU A 20 8.79 16.18 35.66
CA LEU A 20 8.16 14.87 35.83
C LEU A 20 6.87 14.75 35.01
N GLU A 21 5.96 15.72 35.08
CA GLU A 21 4.71 15.69 34.30
C GLU A 21 4.96 15.67 32.79
N LYS A 22 5.89 16.49 32.30
CA LYS A 22 6.31 16.47 30.88
C LYS A 22 6.93 15.15 30.46
N ARG A 23 7.72 14.50 31.35
CA ARG A 23 8.25 13.16 31.10
C ARG A 23 7.13 12.14 31.01
N TRP A 24 6.21 12.11 31.98
CA TRP A 24 5.09 11.16 31.99
C TRP A 24 4.20 11.33 30.74
N ALA A 25 3.83 12.56 30.38
CA ALA A 25 3.05 12.83 29.18
C ALA A 25 3.75 12.32 27.91
N ARG A 26 5.08 12.48 27.81
CA ARG A 26 5.87 11.94 26.70
C ARG A 26 5.86 10.42 26.69
N TRP A 27 6.07 9.78 27.84
CA TRP A 27 6.05 8.31 27.97
C TRP A 27 4.69 7.71 27.61
N PHE A 28 3.59 8.27 28.11
CA PHE A 28 2.24 7.82 27.74
C PHE A 28 1.95 8.05 26.26
N GLY A 29 2.45 9.14 25.67
CA GLY A 29 2.39 9.38 24.23
C GLY A 29 3.08 8.28 23.42
N TRP A 30 4.30 7.90 23.79
CA TRP A 30 5.03 6.80 23.14
C TRP A 30 4.34 5.45 23.32
N LEU A 31 3.83 5.16 24.52
CA LEU A 31 3.13 3.92 24.81
C LEU A 31 1.86 3.78 23.95
N GLY A 32 1.08 4.87 23.82
CA GLY A 32 -0.09 4.91 22.95
C GLY A 32 0.26 4.63 21.49
N TRP A 33 1.34 5.22 20.98
CA TRP A 33 1.82 4.95 19.62
C TRP A 33 2.27 3.50 19.43
N LEU A 34 2.96 2.91 20.42
CA LEU A 34 3.37 1.51 20.36
C LEU A 34 2.17 0.57 20.31
N VAL A 35 1.10 0.87 21.05
CA VAL A 35 -0.14 0.08 21.01
C VAL A 35 -0.82 0.20 19.63
N VAL A 36 -0.89 1.40 19.06
CA VAL A 36 -1.47 1.61 17.72
C VAL A 36 -0.64 0.89 16.64
N VAL A 37 0.67 1.11 16.62
CA VAL A 37 1.56 0.47 15.63
C VAL A 37 1.57 -1.04 15.82
N GLY A 38 1.67 -1.52 17.06
CA GLY A 38 1.59 -2.95 17.37
C GLY A 38 0.27 -3.57 16.93
N GLY A 39 -0.85 -2.90 17.19
CA GLY A 39 -2.18 -3.34 16.73
C GLY A 39 -2.30 -3.41 15.21
N VAL A 40 -1.82 -2.38 14.50
CA VAL A 40 -1.78 -2.36 13.03
C VAL A 40 -0.92 -3.49 12.50
N LEU A 41 0.27 -3.70 13.07
CA LEU A 41 1.14 -4.80 12.66
C LEU A 41 0.47 -6.15 12.88
N VAL A 42 -0.11 -6.40 14.05
CA VAL A 42 -0.79 -7.68 14.35
C VAL A 42 -1.95 -7.95 13.38
N VAL A 43 -2.73 -6.92 13.04
CA VAL A 43 -3.89 -7.06 12.12
C VAL A 43 -3.44 -7.23 10.67
N CYS A 44 -2.46 -6.45 10.21
CA CYS A 44 -2.03 -6.44 8.82
C CYS A 44 -0.99 -7.53 8.49
N TRP A 45 -0.26 -8.03 9.49
CA TRP A 45 0.86 -8.96 9.30
C TRP A 45 0.49 -10.23 8.52
N PRO A 46 -0.61 -10.94 8.81
CA PRO A 46 -0.95 -12.15 8.04
C PRO A 46 -1.13 -11.87 6.55
N VAL A 47 -1.71 -10.71 6.22
CA VAL A 47 -1.92 -10.29 4.83
C VAL A 47 -0.60 -9.92 4.17
N TRP A 48 0.24 -9.15 4.87
CA TRP A 48 1.55 -8.74 4.37
C TRP A 48 2.52 -9.91 4.21
N HIS A 49 2.51 -10.90 5.10
CA HIS A 49 3.35 -12.07 4.99
C HIS A 49 3.05 -12.84 3.70
N VAL A 50 1.78 -13.15 3.45
CA VAL A 50 1.36 -13.82 2.20
C VAL A 50 1.75 -12.98 0.98
N TYR A 51 1.62 -11.66 1.08
CA TYR A 51 1.99 -10.76 -0.01
C TYR A 51 3.50 -10.75 -0.29
N LEU A 52 4.33 -10.72 0.75
CA LEU A 52 5.78 -10.77 0.64
C LEU A 52 6.26 -12.10 0.06
N ASP A 53 5.63 -13.21 0.46
CA ASP A 53 5.92 -14.53 -0.11
C ASP A 53 5.61 -14.58 -1.62
N VAL A 54 4.48 -14.01 -2.02
CA VAL A 54 4.08 -13.92 -3.45
C VAL A 54 5.00 -12.98 -4.23
N LEU A 55 5.41 -11.85 -3.65
CA LEU A 55 6.38 -10.94 -4.28
C LEU A 55 7.76 -11.57 -4.44
N GLY A 56 8.16 -12.44 -3.51
CA GLY A 56 9.43 -13.17 -3.57
C GLY A 56 9.49 -14.20 -4.69
N ASN A 57 8.36 -14.64 -5.24
CA ASN A 57 8.30 -15.62 -6.31
C ASN A 57 7.51 -15.11 -7.53
N PRO A 58 8.19 -14.74 -8.64
CA PRO A 58 7.55 -14.24 -9.84
C PRO A 58 6.73 -15.26 -10.63
N TYR A 59 6.58 -16.48 -10.12
CA TYR A 59 5.78 -17.54 -10.76
C TYR A 59 4.54 -17.92 -9.94
N VAL A 60 4.37 -17.35 -8.74
CA VAL A 60 3.17 -17.57 -7.93
C VAL A 60 2.14 -16.52 -8.32
N PHE A 61 1.12 -16.97 -9.06
CA PHE A 61 0.01 -16.13 -9.49
C PHE A 61 -1.32 -16.71 -9.07
N ASN A 62 -2.31 -15.84 -8.93
CA ASN A 62 -3.70 -16.25 -8.90
C ASN A 62 -4.06 -16.90 -10.25
N ASN A 63 -4.85 -17.98 -10.23
CA ASN A 63 -5.31 -18.66 -11.44
C ASN A 63 -5.97 -17.72 -12.44
N ASP A 64 -6.80 -16.76 -12.01
CA ASP A 64 -7.38 -15.84 -13.00
C ASP A 64 -6.35 -14.82 -13.52
N ALA A 65 -5.35 -14.41 -12.73
CA ALA A 65 -4.26 -13.56 -13.22
C ALA A 65 -3.49 -14.25 -14.35
N ALA A 66 -3.24 -15.56 -14.23
CA ALA A 66 -2.59 -16.35 -15.26
C ALA A 66 -3.40 -16.35 -16.58
N GLN A 67 -4.73 -16.35 -16.51
CA GLN A 67 -5.59 -16.26 -17.71
C GLN A 67 -5.39 -14.93 -18.45
N PHE A 68 -5.24 -13.81 -17.73
CA PHE A 68 -4.97 -12.50 -18.35
C PHE A 68 -3.56 -12.40 -18.95
N LEU A 69 -2.58 -13.13 -18.39
CA LEU A 69 -1.18 -13.09 -18.85
C LEU A 69 -0.88 -14.07 -19.99
N THR A 70 -1.64 -15.16 -20.10
CA THR A 70 -1.39 -16.23 -21.07
C THR A 70 -1.21 -15.70 -22.51
N PRO A 71 -2.06 -14.78 -23.03
CA PRO A 71 -1.87 -14.24 -24.37
C PRO A 71 -0.55 -13.50 -24.54
N PHE A 72 -0.09 -12.78 -23.51
CA PHE A 72 1.16 -12.03 -23.55
C PHE A 72 2.39 -12.94 -23.45
N VAL A 73 2.28 -14.05 -22.72
CA VAL A 73 3.33 -15.08 -22.67
C VAL A 73 3.46 -15.77 -24.04
N GLN A 74 2.34 -16.14 -24.67
CA GLN A 74 2.35 -16.70 -26.03
C GLN A 74 2.91 -15.69 -27.04
N LEU A 75 2.45 -14.43 -26.97
CA LEU A 75 2.91 -13.36 -27.85
C LEU A 75 4.42 -13.11 -27.73
N LYS A 76 4.98 -13.14 -26.51
CA LYS A 76 6.43 -13.00 -26.30
C LYS A 76 7.20 -14.20 -26.85
N ARG A 77 6.68 -15.42 -26.66
CA ARG A 77 7.39 -16.65 -27.02
C ARG A 77 7.33 -16.99 -28.50
N PHE A 78 6.18 -16.77 -29.13
CA PHE A 78 5.90 -17.23 -30.50
C PHE A 78 5.54 -16.10 -31.47
N GLY A 79 5.47 -14.85 -31.00
CA GLY A 79 4.99 -13.74 -31.79
C GLY A 79 3.50 -13.84 -32.11
N VAL A 80 3.02 -12.94 -32.99
CA VAL A 80 1.59 -12.86 -33.35
C VAL A 80 1.12 -14.11 -34.08
N ALA A 81 1.97 -14.70 -34.92
CA ALA A 81 1.63 -15.88 -35.71
C ALA A 81 1.45 -17.16 -34.87
N GLY A 82 2.00 -17.20 -33.66
CA GLY A 82 1.90 -18.36 -32.76
C GLY A 82 0.88 -18.21 -31.64
N LEU A 83 0.01 -17.20 -31.69
CA LEU A 83 -1.12 -17.07 -30.76
C LEU A 83 -2.18 -18.13 -31.06
N ASP A 84 -2.63 -18.84 -30.03
CA ASP A 84 -3.79 -19.71 -30.19
C ASP A 84 -5.08 -18.89 -30.42
N ARG A 85 -6.10 -19.56 -30.96
CA ARG A 85 -7.39 -18.91 -31.28
C ARG A 85 -8.04 -18.29 -30.05
N ALA A 86 -7.89 -18.93 -28.88
CA ALA A 86 -8.47 -18.47 -27.63
C ALA A 86 -7.82 -17.16 -27.16
N SER A 87 -6.50 -17.10 -27.14
CA SER A 87 -5.71 -15.92 -26.75
C SER A 87 -5.90 -14.76 -27.72
N HIS A 88 -5.97 -15.06 -29.02
CA HIS A 88 -6.28 -14.06 -30.03
C HIS A 88 -7.66 -13.43 -29.81
N HIS A 89 -8.69 -14.28 -29.61
CA HIS A 89 -10.03 -13.81 -29.30
C HIS A 89 -10.09 -13.04 -27.96
N TYR A 90 -9.36 -13.51 -26.95
CA TYR A 90 -9.31 -12.91 -25.63
C TYR A 90 -8.74 -11.49 -25.67
N LEU A 91 -7.63 -11.31 -26.38
CA LEU A 91 -7.03 -9.99 -26.61
C LEU A 91 -8.00 -9.05 -27.34
N GLN A 92 -8.78 -9.54 -28.30
CA GLN A 92 -9.67 -8.70 -29.08
C GLN A 92 -10.94 -8.27 -28.32
N VAL A 93 -11.52 -9.15 -27.52
CA VAL A 93 -12.86 -8.94 -26.94
C VAL A 93 -12.83 -8.52 -25.48
N PHE A 94 -11.96 -9.15 -24.67
CA PHE A 94 -12.03 -9.00 -23.21
C PHE A 94 -11.04 -8.01 -22.63
N LEU A 95 -9.90 -7.80 -23.30
CA LEU A 95 -8.84 -6.95 -22.76
C LEU A 95 -8.97 -5.50 -23.23
N PRO A 96 -9.00 -4.50 -22.32
CA PRO A 96 -9.00 -3.10 -22.72
C PRO A 96 -7.76 -2.73 -23.53
N THR A 97 -7.92 -1.91 -24.56
CA THR A 97 -6.86 -1.49 -25.49
C THR A 97 -5.66 -0.85 -24.78
N GLY A 98 -5.91 -0.05 -23.73
CA GLY A 98 -4.84 0.55 -22.92
C GLY A 98 -3.96 -0.48 -22.22
N VAL A 99 -4.56 -1.53 -21.64
CA VAL A 99 -3.81 -2.62 -20.99
C VAL A 99 -3.02 -3.41 -22.02
N GLN A 100 -3.61 -3.67 -23.19
CA GLN A 100 -2.90 -4.34 -24.28
C GLN A 100 -1.69 -3.54 -24.76
N GLY A 101 -1.86 -2.23 -24.99
CA GLY A 101 -0.79 -1.35 -25.42
C GLY A 101 0.36 -1.32 -24.42
N LEU A 102 0.03 -1.19 -23.14
CA LEU A 102 1.01 -1.21 -22.05
C LEU A 102 1.81 -2.53 -22.04
N TYR A 103 1.14 -3.67 -21.99
CA TYR A 103 1.85 -4.95 -21.94
C TYR A 103 2.66 -5.20 -23.21
N LYS A 104 2.11 -4.94 -24.41
CA LYS A 104 2.82 -5.06 -25.69
C LYS A 104 4.10 -4.22 -25.72
N ALA A 105 4.05 -2.98 -25.20
CA ALA A 105 5.24 -2.12 -25.11
C ALA A 105 6.29 -2.68 -24.14
N LEU A 106 5.85 -3.30 -23.03
CA LEU A 106 6.75 -3.85 -22.01
C LEU A 106 7.32 -5.23 -22.36
N LEU A 107 6.76 -5.96 -23.34
CA LEU A 107 7.24 -7.29 -23.73
C LEU A 107 8.71 -7.32 -24.16
N GLY A 108 9.24 -6.21 -24.68
CA GLY A 108 10.65 -6.08 -25.05
C GLY A 108 11.60 -5.90 -23.87
N VAL A 109 11.08 -5.60 -22.68
CA VAL A 109 11.88 -5.27 -21.49
C VAL A 109 11.99 -6.46 -20.54
N ALA A 110 10.89 -7.16 -20.28
CA ALA A 110 10.81 -8.18 -19.25
C ALA A 110 9.78 -9.27 -19.57
N ASP A 111 9.72 -10.33 -18.76
CA ASP A 111 8.67 -11.34 -18.86
C ASP A 111 7.31 -10.78 -18.43
N PRO A 112 6.19 -11.16 -19.09
CA PRO A 112 4.85 -10.69 -18.74
C PRO A 112 4.50 -10.92 -17.26
N MET A 113 5.01 -12.03 -16.71
CA MET A 113 4.90 -12.41 -15.31
C MET A 113 5.56 -11.39 -14.39
N LEU A 114 6.82 -11.03 -14.67
CA LEU A 114 7.55 -10.03 -13.91
C LEU A 114 6.92 -8.63 -14.06
N ILE A 115 6.51 -8.27 -15.27
CA ILE A 115 5.81 -7.01 -15.57
C ILE A 115 4.55 -6.89 -14.71
N SER A 116 3.75 -7.95 -14.62
CA SER A 116 2.54 -7.96 -13.80
C SER A 116 2.83 -7.68 -12.33
N GLN A 117 3.92 -8.21 -11.76
CA GLN A 117 4.27 -7.98 -10.36
C GLN A 117 4.77 -6.56 -10.11
N ILE A 118 5.63 -6.04 -11.00
CA ILE A 118 6.10 -4.65 -10.92
C ILE A 118 4.91 -3.69 -11.01
N LEU A 119 4.01 -3.96 -11.95
CA LEU A 119 2.83 -3.13 -12.17
C LEU A 119 1.85 -3.20 -10.99
N GLN A 120 1.69 -4.38 -10.40
CA GLN A 120 0.94 -4.55 -9.14
C GLN A 120 1.48 -3.66 -8.04
N LEU A 121 2.79 -3.71 -7.79
CA LEU A 121 3.44 -2.92 -6.75
C LEU A 121 3.28 -1.41 -7.02
N LEU A 122 3.45 -1.00 -8.28
CA LEU A 122 3.27 0.38 -8.70
C LEU A 122 1.83 0.86 -8.45
N LEU A 123 0.83 0.11 -8.95
CA LEU A 123 -0.59 0.47 -8.81
C LEU A 123 -1.02 0.47 -7.34
N TYR A 124 -0.54 -0.47 -6.53
CA TYR A 124 -0.79 -0.51 -5.10
C TYR A 124 -0.23 0.73 -4.40
N THR A 125 1.04 1.08 -4.69
CA THR A 125 1.72 2.23 -4.09
C THR A 125 1.01 3.54 -4.45
N VAL A 126 0.65 3.72 -5.72
CA VAL A 126 -0.13 4.88 -6.19
C VAL A 126 -1.49 4.93 -5.51
N SER A 127 -2.17 3.79 -5.38
CA SER A 127 -3.48 3.72 -4.72
C SER A 127 -3.39 4.10 -3.23
N ILE A 128 -2.38 3.61 -2.50
CA ILE A 128 -2.14 4.00 -1.10
C ILE A 128 -1.89 5.51 -1.01
N ALA A 129 -1.04 6.07 -1.86
CA ALA A 129 -0.72 7.49 -1.84
C ALA A 129 -1.97 8.36 -2.07
N LEU A 130 -2.78 8.03 -3.08
CA LEU A 130 -4.03 8.72 -3.35
C LEU A 130 -5.05 8.55 -2.22
N LEU A 131 -5.13 7.36 -1.62
CA LEU A 131 -6.01 7.11 -0.47
C LEU A 131 -5.62 7.97 0.75
N VAL A 132 -4.32 8.12 1.03
CA VAL A 132 -3.83 9.03 2.06
C VAL A 132 -4.24 10.46 1.76
N LEU A 133 -4.09 10.92 0.51
CA LEU A 133 -4.46 12.28 0.11
C LEU A 133 -5.96 12.51 0.26
N CYS A 134 -6.81 11.58 -0.20
CA CYS A 134 -8.26 11.64 -0.02
C CYS A 134 -8.64 11.72 1.46
N GLY A 135 -8.11 10.80 2.29
CA GLY A 135 -8.40 10.78 3.73
C GLY A 135 -7.88 12.04 4.43
N HIS A 136 -6.73 12.57 3.99
CA HIS A 136 -6.18 13.82 4.50
C HIS A 136 -7.05 15.02 4.19
N ARG A 137 -7.58 15.09 2.96
CA ARG A 137 -8.49 16.15 2.54
C ARG A 137 -9.81 16.14 3.32
N LEU A 138 -10.32 14.95 3.66
CA LEU A 138 -11.61 14.79 4.34
C LEU A 138 -11.56 14.94 5.86
N ALA A 139 -10.52 14.40 6.51
CA ALA A 139 -10.45 14.34 7.99
C ALA A 139 -9.04 14.64 8.53
N GLY A 140 -8.20 15.32 7.74
CA GLY A 140 -6.83 15.67 8.12
C GLY A 140 -5.90 14.46 8.24
N LYS A 141 -4.73 14.67 8.86
CA LYS A 141 -3.67 13.63 8.96
C LYS A 141 -4.14 12.27 9.48
N TRP A 142 -5.08 12.27 10.43
CA TRP A 142 -5.61 11.04 11.02
C TRP A 142 -6.59 10.33 10.10
N GLY A 143 -7.32 11.07 9.24
CA GLY A 143 -8.18 10.50 8.21
C GLY A 143 -7.41 9.73 7.15
N GLY A 144 -6.28 10.28 6.69
CA GLY A 144 -5.40 9.57 5.74
C GLY A 144 -4.82 8.28 6.33
N LEU A 145 -4.35 8.34 7.58
CA LEU A 145 -3.79 7.19 8.27
C LEU A 145 -4.83 6.10 8.53
N SER A 146 -6.02 6.46 9.02
CA SER A 146 -7.10 5.50 9.29
C SER A 146 -7.60 4.83 8.00
N ALA A 147 -7.71 5.58 6.90
CA ALA A 147 -8.07 5.02 5.60
C ALA A 147 -7.08 3.95 5.13
N VAL A 148 -5.77 4.19 5.26
CA VAL A 148 -4.74 3.20 4.91
C VAL A 148 -4.80 1.97 5.81
N ILE A 149 -4.98 2.15 7.11
CA ILE A 149 -5.10 1.03 8.05
C ILE A 149 -6.31 0.17 7.70
N MET A 150 -7.48 0.79 7.49
CA MET A 150 -8.69 0.08 7.12
C MET A 150 -8.56 -0.65 5.77
N ALA A 151 -7.95 -0.01 4.77
CA ALA A 151 -7.73 -0.64 3.47
C ALA A 151 -6.74 -1.81 3.55
N SER A 152 -5.65 -1.65 4.32
CA SER A 152 -4.63 -2.69 4.48
C SER A 152 -5.11 -3.88 5.32
N ALA A 153 -6.03 -3.64 6.27
CA ALA A 153 -6.68 -4.69 7.05
C ALA A 153 -7.65 -5.53 6.20
N TYR A 154 -8.05 -5.06 5.02
CA TYR A 154 -8.97 -5.76 4.14
C TYR A 154 -8.23 -6.61 3.09
N PRO A 155 -8.10 -7.93 3.28
CA PRO A 155 -7.24 -8.78 2.44
C PRO A 155 -7.66 -8.80 0.96
N PHE A 156 -8.96 -8.64 0.69
CA PHE A 156 -9.48 -8.64 -0.68
C PHE A 156 -8.94 -7.48 -1.51
N TRP A 157 -8.60 -6.35 -0.91
CA TRP A 157 -8.07 -5.23 -1.67
C TRP A 157 -6.73 -5.58 -2.31
N VAL A 158 -5.82 -6.17 -1.53
CA VAL A 158 -4.52 -6.65 -2.00
C VAL A 158 -4.67 -7.73 -3.07
N VAL A 159 -5.60 -8.67 -2.88
CA VAL A 159 -5.86 -9.74 -3.86
C VAL A 159 -6.42 -9.17 -5.19
N LYS A 160 -7.21 -8.09 -5.13
CA LYS A 160 -7.87 -7.49 -6.30
C LYS A 160 -6.98 -6.51 -7.07
N ILE A 161 -5.96 -5.92 -6.43
CA ILE A 161 -4.90 -5.14 -7.11
C ILE A 161 -3.78 -6.10 -7.53
N THR A 162 -4.12 -7.15 -8.25
CA THR A 162 -3.13 -7.99 -8.93
C THR A 162 -2.88 -7.40 -10.31
N GLY A 163 -1.63 -7.13 -10.67
CA GLY A 163 -1.24 -6.22 -11.77
C GLY A 163 -1.60 -6.71 -13.18
N SER A 164 -2.06 -7.95 -13.27
CA SER A 164 -2.55 -8.59 -14.48
C SER A 164 -4.03 -8.30 -14.74
N TYR A 165 -4.78 -7.84 -13.74
CA TYR A 165 -6.19 -7.55 -13.92
C TYR A 165 -6.43 -6.13 -14.41
N PRO A 166 -7.25 -5.93 -15.46
CA PRO A 166 -7.67 -4.60 -15.87
C PRO A 166 -8.35 -3.79 -14.74
N ARG A 167 -9.07 -4.48 -13.83
CA ARG A 167 -9.70 -3.83 -12.66
C ARG A 167 -8.70 -3.25 -11.65
N ALA A 168 -7.43 -3.69 -11.64
CA ALA A 168 -6.43 -3.13 -10.73
C ALA A 168 -6.16 -1.64 -11.01
N PHE A 169 -6.36 -1.21 -12.26
CA PHE A 169 -6.25 0.21 -12.65
C PHE A 169 -7.43 1.06 -12.21
N ALA A 170 -8.61 0.46 -11.96
CA ALA A 170 -9.80 1.22 -11.58
C ALA A 170 -9.60 1.92 -10.23
N PHE A 171 -8.95 1.27 -9.26
CA PHE A 171 -8.72 1.84 -7.93
C PHE A 171 -7.98 3.18 -7.95
N PRO A 172 -6.75 3.28 -8.52
CA PRO A 172 -6.05 4.55 -8.54
C PRO A 172 -6.77 5.60 -9.39
N PHE A 173 -7.48 5.23 -10.45
CA PHE A 173 -8.26 6.21 -11.23
C PHE A 173 -9.46 6.77 -10.46
N ILE A 174 -10.19 5.92 -9.74
CA ILE A 174 -11.30 6.36 -8.88
C ILE A 174 -10.77 7.27 -7.78
N LEU A 175 -9.68 6.87 -7.11
CA LEU A 175 -9.07 7.69 -6.05
C LEU A 175 -8.53 9.01 -6.60
N ALA A 176 -7.90 9.02 -7.77
CA ALA A 176 -7.41 10.24 -8.40
C ALA A 176 -8.54 11.23 -8.74
N GLY A 177 -9.75 10.75 -9.06
CA GLY A 177 -10.92 11.61 -9.26
C GLY A 177 -11.52 12.18 -7.98
N LEU A 178 -11.12 11.68 -6.80
CA LEU A 178 -11.59 12.14 -5.49
C LEU A 178 -10.60 13.10 -4.80
N VAL A 179 -9.33 13.11 -5.23
CA VAL A 179 -8.30 14.04 -4.75
C VAL A 179 -8.51 15.43 -5.32
#